data_AF-A0A443L664-F1
#
_entry.id   AF-A0A443L664-F1
#
_cell.length_a   1.000
_cell.length_b   1.000
_cell.length_c   1.000
_cell.angle_alpha   90.00
_cell.angle_beta   90.00
_cell.angle_gamma   90.00
#
_symmetry.space_group_name_H-M   'P 1'
#
loop_
_entity.id
_entity.type
_entity.pdbx_description
1 polymer ?
#
loop_
_entity_poly.entity_id
_entity_poly.type
_entity_poly.pdbx_seq_one_letter_code
_entity_poly.pdbx_strand_id
1 'polypeptide(L)'
;MNGIDISSYQAELNAGIVPSDFVIIKATEGTNYINPTWEEQAGQVIQTNKLLGFYHFASVGNPIAEADFFISVVKDYIGKAVLVLDFEAGAINAWGNVGARQFLNRVKEKTGVYPMIYMSAEVTRQFNWSTISNTNPLWVAQYASMNPTGYQSEPWTDGKGYGAWSSAAIHQYSSAGSLANWNGNLDINLAYINANQWKALASPSGADNSSITNETNLNNTIEYEEEEMHFIQTVDTKRIYMINAGMYSWITDPGMWTNYQKAFPKAPVIPLYQAQMEKLYRKNV
;
A
#
# COMPACT_ATOMS: atom_id res chain seq x y z
N MET A 1 7.41 7.93 -4.64
CA MET A 1 7.79 7.17 -3.43
C MET A 1 8.57 5.95 -3.86
N ASN A 2 9.61 5.56 -3.13
CA ASN A 2 10.42 4.38 -3.41
C ASN A 2 9.88 3.18 -2.64
N GLY A 3 9.85 2.01 -3.27
CA GLY A 3 9.36 0.80 -2.61
C GLY A 3 10.00 -0.46 -3.13
N ILE A 4 9.66 -1.56 -2.46
CA ILE A 4 10.05 -2.90 -2.85
C ILE A 4 8.82 -3.79 -2.89
N ASP A 5 8.92 -4.90 -3.59
CA ASP A 5 7.98 -6.00 -3.45
C ASP A 5 8.74 -7.29 -3.14
N ILE A 6 8.12 -8.14 -2.31
CA ILE A 6 8.79 -9.28 -1.69
C ILE A 6 7.87 -10.49 -1.58
N SER A 7 8.47 -11.65 -1.40
CA SER A 7 7.78 -12.92 -1.20
C SER A 7 8.55 -13.80 -0.21
N SER A 8 8.22 -15.09 -0.15
CA SER A 8 9.01 -16.09 0.56
C SER A 8 10.45 -16.23 0.03
N TYR A 9 10.75 -15.75 -1.18
CA TYR A 9 12.15 -15.70 -1.67
C TYR A 9 13.02 -14.73 -0.86
N GLN A 10 12.40 -13.79 -0.12
CA GLN A 10 13.04 -12.89 0.82
C GLN A 10 12.60 -13.20 2.26
N ALA A 11 12.41 -14.48 2.60
CA ALA A 11 11.89 -14.89 3.91
C ALA A 11 12.69 -14.34 5.10
N GLU A 12 14.02 -14.24 4.97
CA GLU A 12 14.91 -13.75 6.04
C GLU A 12 15.03 -12.21 6.09
N LEU A 13 14.43 -11.51 5.13
CA LEU A 13 14.46 -10.06 5.08
C LEU A 13 13.54 -9.46 6.14
N ASN A 14 14.09 -8.56 6.96
CA ASN A 14 13.27 -7.67 7.77
C ASN A 14 12.80 -6.48 6.91
N ALA A 15 11.54 -6.53 6.47
CA ALA A 15 10.93 -5.53 5.59
C ALA A 15 10.87 -4.12 6.23
N GLY A 16 10.90 -4.03 7.56
CA GLY A 16 10.85 -2.77 8.29
C GLY A 16 12.13 -1.95 8.18
N ILE A 17 13.29 -2.59 8.10
CA ILE A 17 14.60 -1.91 8.13
C ILE A 17 15.22 -1.65 6.74
N VAL A 18 14.70 -2.28 5.68
CA VAL A 18 15.10 -1.93 4.31
C VAL A 18 14.67 -0.49 4.03
N PRO A 19 15.50 0.39 3.45
CA PRO A 19 15.05 1.74 3.12
C PRO A 19 13.94 1.66 2.08
N SER A 20 12.70 2.00 2.44
CA SER A 20 11.54 2.04 1.53
C SER A 20 10.40 2.85 2.15
N ASP A 21 9.60 3.49 1.30
CA ASP A 21 8.36 4.19 1.69
C ASP A 21 7.16 3.22 1.73
N PHE A 22 7.19 2.19 0.86
CA PHE A 22 6.16 1.16 0.77
C PHE A 22 6.74 -0.23 0.50
N VAL A 23 5.96 -1.26 0.87
CA VAL A 23 6.28 -2.67 0.61
C VAL A 23 5.01 -3.39 0.13
N ILE A 24 5.11 -4.11 -0.99
CA ILE A 24 4.04 -4.99 -1.50
C ILE A 24 4.46 -6.45 -1.28
N ILE A 25 3.64 -7.25 -0.60
CA ILE A 25 4.02 -8.59 -0.15
C ILE A 25 3.17 -9.64 -0.90
N LYS A 26 3.79 -10.71 -1.39
CA LYS A 26 3.04 -11.87 -1.90
C LYS A 26 2.18 -12.43 -0.78
N ALA A 27 0.87 -12.50 -0.95
CA ALA A 27 0.00 -13.16 0.03
C ALA A 27 -0.35 -14.57 -0.43
N THR A 28 -0.77 -14.73 -1.68
CA THR A 28 -1.30 -16.00 -2.20
C THR A 28 -0.91 -16.25 -3.65
N GLU A 29 -1.03 -17.51 -4.06
CA GLU A 29 -0.93 -17.97 -5.45
C GLU A 29 -1.93 -19.11 -5.67
N GLY A 30 -2.65 -19.08 -6.80
CA GLY A 30 -3.68 -20.08 -7.06
C GLY A 30 -4.75 -20.11 -5.97
N THR A 31 -5.23 -21.30 -5.61
CA THR A 31 -6.28 -21.49 -4.58
C THR A 31 -5.78 -22.22 -3.34
N ASN A 32 -4.48 -22.44 -3.23
CA ASN A 32 -3.90 -23.30 -2.19
C ASN A 32 -2.60 -22.79 -1.58
N TYR A 33 -1.83 -21.96 -2.28
CA TYR A 33 -0.57 -21.45 -1.75
C TYR A 33 -0.80 -20.15 -0.99
N ILE A 34 -0.35 -20.14 0.26
CA ILE A 34 -0.22 -18.95 1.09
C ILE A 34 1.27 -18.74 1.31
N ASN A 35 1.78 -17.53 1.06
CA ASN A 35 3.17 -17.21 1.32
C ASN A 35 3.45 -17.34 2.84
N PRO A 36 4.33 -18.25 3.30
CA PRO A 36 4.51 -18.52 4.73
C PRO A 36 5.00 -17.31 5.55
N THR A 37 5.56 -16.29 4.91
CA THR A 37 6.13 -15.11 5.61
C THR A 37 5.26 -13.86 5.54
N TRP A 38 4.07 -13.95 4.93
CA TRP A 38 3.26 -12.76 4.62
C TRP A 38 2.87 -11.94 5.87
N GLU A 39 2.45 -12.62 6.95
CA GLU A 39 2.03 -11.96 8.19
C GLU A 39 3.20 -11.29 8.91
N GLU A 40 4.34 -12.00 9.00
CA GLU A 40 5.54 -11.47 9.64
C GLU A 40 6.04 -10.23 8.91
N GLN A 41 6.16 -10.31 7.58
CA GLN A 41 6.58 -9.19 6.74
C GLN A 41 5.60 -8.01 6.86
N ALA A 42 4.29 -8.27 6.87
CA ALA A 42 3.28 -7.22 7.06
C ALA A 42 3.40 -6.55 8.44
N GLY A 43 3.63 -7.33 9.50
CA GLY A 43 3.87 -6.83 10.84
C GLY A 43 5.07 -5.89 10.91
N GLN A 44 6.18 -6.25 10.25
CA GLN A 44 7.39 -5.44 10.18
C GLN A 44 7.15 -4.10 9.43
N VAL A 45 6.37 -4.12 8.35
CA VAL A 45 5.99 -2.92 7.57
C VAL A 45 5.14 -1.98 8.42
N ILE A 46 4.14 -2.52 9.13
CA ILE A 46 3.25 -1.74 10.01
C ILE A 46 4.02 -1.10 11.16
N GLN A 47 4.90 -1.84 11.82
CA GLN A 47 5.71 -1.33 12.94
C GLN A 47 6.61 -0.15 12.56
N THR A 48 6.89 0.01 11.27
CA THR A 48 7.76 1.08 10.74
C THR A 48 6.99 2.17 9.99
N ASN A 49 5.66 2.18 10.08
CA ASN A 49 4.77 3.16 9.44
C ASN A 49 4.93 3.27 7.91
N LYS A 50 5.40 2.21 7.26
CA LYS A 50 5.47 2.14 5.81
C LYS A 50 4.11 1.79 5.21
N LEU A 51 3.91 2.18 3.96
CA LEU A 51 2.69 1.82 3.23
C LEU A 51 2.73 0.33 2.84
N LEU A 52 1.60 -0.34 3.04
CA LEU A 52 1.47 -1.78 2.83
C LEU A 52 0.64 -2.08 1.58
N GLY A 53 1.05 -3.11 0.85
CA GLY A 53 0.25 -3.74 -0.18
C GLY A 53 0.39 -5.26 -0.14
N PHE A 54 -0.59 -5.97 -0.70
CA PHE A 54 -0.54 -7.41 -0.92
C PHE A 54 -0.81 -7.74 -2.37
N TYR A 55 -0.08 -8.70 -2.91
CA TYR A 55 -0.37 -9.23 -4.23
C TYR A 55 -0.76 -10.71 -4.21
N HIS A 56 -1.62 -11.06 -5.15
CA HIS A 56 -1.95 -12.43 -5.51
C HIS A 56 -1.30 -12.77 -6.85
N PHE A 57 -0.43 -13.78 -6.87
CA PHE A 57 0.15 -14.30 -8.11
C PHE A 57 -0.87 -15.18 -8.84
N ALA A 58 -1.34 -14.72 -9.99
CA ALA A 58 -2.33 -15.45 -10.77
C ALA A 58 -1.77 -16.79 -11.26
N SER A 59 -2.49 -17.87 -10.99
CA SER A 59 -2.19 -19.17 -11.57
C SER A 59 -3.00 -19.37 -12.86
N VAL A 60 -3.28 -20.62 -13.22
CA VAL A 60 -4.09 -20.99 -14.40
C VAL A 60 -5.50 -21.46 -14.03
N GLY A 61 -5.88 -21.33 -12.75
CA GLY A 61 -7.13 -21.82 -12.19
C GLY A 61 -8.32 -20.92 -12.52
N ASN A 62 -9.37 -21.00 -11.69
CA ASN A 62 -10.54 -20.14 -11.85
C ASN A 62 -10.27 -18.75 -11.23
N PRO A 63 -10.34 -17.64 -11.99
CA PRO A 63 -10.00 -16.32 -11.48
C PRO A 63 -10.89 -15.84 -10.32
N ILE A 64 -12.16 -16.25 -10.28
CA ILE A 64 -13.09 -15.89 -9.20
C ILE A 64 -12.73 -16.66 -7.92
N ALA A 65 -12.39 -17.94 -8.04
CA ALA A 65 -11.95 -18.75 -6.90
C ALA A 65 -10.61 -18.25 -6.33
N GLU A 66 -9.68 -17.85 -7.19
CA GLU A 66 -8.41 -17.24 -6.79
C GLU A 66 -8.62 -15.89 -6.10
N ALA A 67 -9.54 -15.05 -6.58
CA ALA A 67 -9.92 -13.81 -5.91
C ALA A 67 -10.53 -14.06 -4.52
N ASP A 68 -11.48 -15.00 -4.41
CA ASP A 68 -12.09 -15.36 -3.12
C ASP A 68 -11.03 -15.89 -2.15
N PHE A 69 -10.08 -16.69 -2.63
CA PHE A 69 -8.97 -17.19 -1.81
C PHE A 69 -8.04 -16.07 -1.34
N PHE A 70 -7.59 -15.19 -2.23
CA PHE A 70 -6.77 -14.03 -1.87
C PHE A 70 -7.44 -13.17 -0.79
N ILE A 71 -8.71 -12.83 -1.00
CA ILE A 71 -9.50 -12.02 -0.05
C ILE A 71 -9.61 -12.74 1.31
N SER A 72 -9.79 -14.06 1.32
CA SER A 72 -9.91 -14.82 2.57
C SER A 72 -8.66 -14.72 3.46
N VAL A 73 -7.49 -14.57 2.84
CA VAL A 73 -6.19 -14.45 3.52
C VAL A 73 -5.95 -13.01 4.01
N VAL A 74 -6.22 -12.01 3.17
CA VAL A 74 -5.89 -10.60 3.49
C VAL A 74 -7.04 -9.80 4.09
N LYS A 75 -8.16 -10.45 4.45
CA LYS A 75 -9.42 -9.79 4.88
C LYS A 75 -9.25 -8.73 5.98
N ASP A 76 -8.35 -8.96 6.94
CA ASP A 76 -8.15 -8.06 8.07
C ASP A 76 -7.37 -6.78 7.70
N TYR A 77 -6.87 -6.74 6.46
CA TYR A 77 -6.11 -5.65 5.86
C TYR A 77 -6.88 -4.90 4.77
N ILE A 78 -8.13 -5.30 4.47
CA ILE A 78 -9.01 -4.51 3.60
C ILE A 78 -9.20 -3.11 4.23
N GLY A 79 -9.00 -2.06 3.44
CA GLY A 79 -9.00 -0.67 3.94
C GLY A 79 -7.65 -0.21 4.53
N LYS A 80 -6.66 -1.11 4.66
CA LYS A 80 -5.35 -0.81 5.26
C LYS A 80 -4.19 -1.04 4.29
N ALA A 81 -4.35 -1.98 3.35
CA ALA A 81 -3.35 -2.32 2.35
C ALA A 81 -3.91 -2.21 0.93
N VAL A 82 -3.08 -1.81 -0.02
CA VAL A 82 -3.42 -1.89 -1.45
C VAL A 82 -3.51 -3.37 -1.84
N LEU A 83 -4.54 -3.73 -2.60
CA LEU A 83 -4.72 -5.08 -3.12
C LEU A 83 -4.28 -5.12 -4.59
N VAL A 84 -3.48 -6.12 -4.95
CA VAL A 84 -2.89 -6.24 -6.29
C VAL A 84 -3.18 -7.63 -6.89
N LEU A 85 -3.60 -7.65 -8.15
CA LEU A 85 -3.49 -8.83 -9.00
C LEU A 85 -2.13 -8.80 -9.71
N ASP A 86 -1.27 -9.78 -9.46
CA ASP A 86 -0.07 -10.04 -10.25
C ASP A 86 -0.44 -10.93 -11.43
N PHE A 87 -0.55 -10.33 -12.62
CA PHE A 87 -1.01 -10.97 -13.85
C PHE A 87 0.15 -11.23 -14.81
N GLU A 88 0.78 -12.39 -14.63
CA GLU A 88 1.90 -12.81 -15.47
C GLU A 88 1.92 -14.33 -15.74
N ALA A 89 3.02 -14.81 -16.32
CA ALA A 89 3.29 -16.23 -16.57
C ALA A 89 2.11 -16.97 -17.26
N GLY A 90 1.67 -18.08 -16.68
CA GLY A 90 0.61 -18.92 -17.25
C GLY A 90 -0.76 -18.23 -17.33
N ALA A 91 -1.03 -17.28 -16.44
CA ALA A 91 -2.31 -16.58 -16.38
C ALA A 91 -2.57 -15.74 -17.65
N ILE A 92 -1.51 -15.19 -18.26
CA ILE A 92 -1.62 -14.43 -19.52
C ILE A 92 -2.37 -15.23 -20.59
N ASN A 93 -1.99 -16.51 -20.76
CA ASN A 93 -2.59 -17.39 -21.76
C ASN A 93 -3.88 -18.05 -21.27
N ALA A 94 -3.96 -18.43 -19.99
CA ALA A 94 -5.11 -19.14 -19.44
C ALA A 94 -6.33 -18.22 -19.27
N TRP A 95 -6.12 -16.99 -18.83
CA TRP A 95 -7.19 -16.05 -18.47
C TRP A 95 -7.39 -14.97 -19.53
N GLY A 96 -6.29 -14.50 -20.13
CA GLY A 96 -6.28 -13.26 -20.89
C GLY A 96 -6.85 -12.09 -20.08
N ASN A 97 -7.27 -11.03 -20.78
CA ASN A 97 -7.92 -9.89 -20.10
C ASN A 97 -9.30 -10.22 -19.51
N VAL A 98 -9.98 -11.27 -19.98
CA VAL A 98 -11.30 -11.64 -19.47
C VAL A 98 -11.20 -12.21 -18.06
N GLY A 99 -10.33 -13.20 -17.85
CA GLY A 99 -10.16 -13.80 -16.52
C GLY A 99 -9.53 -12.82 -15.53
N ALA A 100 -8.57 -12.00 -15.96
CA ALA A 100 -8.04 -10.91 -15.12
C ALA A 100 -9.17 -9.96 -14.65
N ARG A 101 -10.09 -9.55 -15.55
CA ARG A 101 -11.26 -8.74 -15.16
C ARG A 101 -12.18 -9.48 -14.18
N GLN A 102 -12.38 -10.79 -14.34
CA GLN A 102 -13.19 -11.57 -13.39
C GLN A 102 -12.60 -11.53 -11.99
N PHE A 103 -11.28 -11.69 -11.85
CA PHE A 103 -10.57 -11.55 -10.57
C PHE A 103 -10.77 -10.14 -10.00
N LEU A 104 -10.44 -9.09 -10.77
CA LEU A 104 -10.49 -7.70 -10.30
C LEU A 104 -11.91 -7.29 -9.86
N ASN A 105 -12.91 -7.68 -10.65
CA ASN A 105 -14.32 -7.41 -10.34
C ASN A 105 -14.77 -8.15 -9.08
N ARG A 106 -14.30 -9.39 -8.89
CA ARG A 106 -14.65 -10.17 -7.71
C ARG A 106 -14.05 -9.54 -6.44
N VAL A 107 -12.81 -9.08 -6.49
CA VAL A 107 -12.22 -8.32 -5.38
C VAL A 107 -13.02 -7.05 -5.10
N LYS A 108 -13.39 -6.28 -6.12
CA LYS A 108 -14.22 -5.08 -5.95
C LYS A 108 -15.59 -5.40 -5.34
N GLU A 109 -16.26 -6.44 -5.80
CA GLU A 109 -17.56 -6.89 -5.29
C GLU A 109 -17.50 -7.20 -3.78
N LYS A 110 -16.44 -7.87 -3.34
CA LYS A 110 -16.31 -8.37 -1.96
C LYS A 110 -15.72 -7.37 -0.98
N THR A 111 -14.89 -6.44 -1.47
CA THR A 111 -14.11 -5.54 -0.60
C THR A 111 -14.50 -4.08 -0.77
N GLY A 112 -15.17 -3.73 -1.88
CA GLY A 112 -15.38 -2.35 -2.28
C GLY A 112 -14.13 -1.65 -2.80
N VAL A 113 -12.96 -2.29 -2.86
CA VAL A 113 -11.70 -1.71 -3.34
C VAL A 113 -11.51 -2.02 -4.83
N TYR A 114 -11.00 -1.07 -5.60
CA TYR A 114 -10.50 -1.37 -6.95
C TYR A 114 -9.05 -1.86 -6.86
N PRO A 115 -8.77 -3.18 -6.98
CA PRO A 115 -7.41 -3.67 -6.92
C PRO A 115 -6.54 -3.09 -8.03
N MET A 116 -5.28 -2.83 -7.73
CA MET A 116 -4.25 -2.55 -8.73
C MET A 116 -3.96 -3.83 -9.54
N ILE A 117 -3.49 -3.67 -10.77
CA ILE A 117 -3.01 -4.79 -11.58
C ILE A 117 -1.53 -4.60 -11.89
N TYR A 118 -0.74 -5.63 -11.61
CA TYR A 118 0.63 -5.76 -12.02
C TYR A 118 0.75 -6.55 -13.32
N MET A 119 1.58 -6.08 -14.25
CA MET A 119 1.96 -6.81 -15.46
C MET A 119 3.21 -6.20 -16.12
N SER A 120 3.86 -6.96 -17.01
CA SER A 120 4.94 -6.42 -17.85
C SER A 120 4.42 -5.37 -18.84
N ALA A 121 5.27 -4.41 -19.22
CA ALA A 121 4.92 -3.39 -20.21
C ALA A 121 4.43 -3.98 -21.55
N GLU A 122 4.93 -5.15 -21.95
CA GLU A 122 4.43 -5.87 -23.11
C GLU A 122 2.96 -6.29 -22.95
N VAL A 123 2.61 -6.89 -21.82
CA VAL A 123 1.25 -7.38 -21.54
C VAL A 123 0.24 -6.23 -21.44
N THR A 124 0.66 -5.02 -21.02
CA THR A 124 -0.20 -3.82 -21.04
C THR A 124 -0.72 -3.47 -22.43
N ARG A 125 0.01 -3.87 -23.48
CA ARG A 125 -0.31 -3.59 -24.89
C ARG A 125 -0.83 -4.82 -25.64
N GLN A 126 -0.73 -6.00 -25.03
CA GLN A 126 -1.16 -7.26 -25.64
C GLN A 126 -2.69 -7.39 -25.71
N PHE A 127 -3.42 -6.81 -24.77
CA PHE A 127 -4.87 -6.88 -24.70
C PHE A 127 -5.53 -5.50 -24.63
N ASN A 128 -6.84 -5.45 -24.92
CA ASN A 128 -7.63 -4.27 -24.66
C ASN A 128 -8.03 -4.18 -23.19
N TRP A 129 -7.50 -3.19 -22.48
CA TRP A 129 -7.73 -2.93 -21.06
C TRP A 129 -8.60 -1.70 -20.79
N SER A 130 -9.20 -1.09 -21.83
CA SER A 130 -9.93 0.18 -21.71
C SER A 130 -11.03 0.17 -20.64
N THR A 131 -11.68 -0.97 -20.44
CA THR A 131 -12.74 -1.16 -19.44
C THR A 131 -12.28 -1.00 -17.99
N ILE A 132 -11.01 -1.33 -17.69
CA ILE A 132 -10.48 -1.25 -16.32
C ILE A 132 -9.47 -0.12 -16.13
N SER A 133 -8.92 0.44 -17.21
CA SER A 133 -7.81 1.39 -17.14
C SER A 133 -8.09 2.67 -16.35
N ASN A 134 -9.37 3.07 -16.23
CA ASN A 134 -9.79 4.24 -15.46
C ASN A 134 -10.08 3.94 -13.98
N THR A 135 -10.22 2.67 -13.60
CA THR A 135 -10.62 2.25 -12.26
C THR A 135 -9.54 1.48 -11.52
N ASN A 136 -8.78 0.66 -12.22
CA ASN A 136 -7.74 -0.20 -11.67
C ASN A 136 -6.37 0.40 -12.03
N PRO A 137 -5.61 0.91 -11.05
CA PRO A 137 -4.28 1.46 -11.30
C PRO A 137 -3.33 0.39 -11.84
N LEU A 138 -2.36 0.84 -12.63
CA LEU A 138 -1.33 -0.02 -13.21
C LEU A 138 -0.05 0.01 -12.37
N TRP A 139 0.44 -1.17 -12.02
CA TRP A 139 1.82 -1.41 -11.62
C TRP A 139 2.54 -2.10 -12.78
N VAL A 140 3.49 -1.42 -13.42
CA VAL A 140 4.13 -1.93 -14.64
C VAL A 140 5.54 -2.41 -14.36
N ALA A 141 5.91 -3.56 -14.92
CA ALA A 141 7.30 -4.02 -14.96
C ALA A 141 7.96 -3.71 -16.30
N GLN A 142 9.12 -3.04 -16.27
CA GLN A 142 10.03 -2.92 -17.41
C GLN A 142 11.44 -2.58 -16.93
N TYR A 143 12.43 -3.37 -17.35
CA TYR A 143 13.80 -3.29 -16.87
C TYR A 143 14.74 -2.85 -17.98
N ALA A 144 15.60 -1.87 -17.71
CA ALA A 144 16.61 -1.43 -18.68
C ALA A 144 17.67 -2.53 -18.94
N SER A 145 17.99 -3.28 -17.89
CA SER A 145 18.95 -4.37 -17.88
C SER A 145 18.75 -5.23 -16.63
N MET A 146 19.50 -6.33 -16.54
CA MET A 146 19.56 -7.19 -15.35
C MET A 146 20.72 -6.80 -14.41
N ASN A 147 21.36 -5.66 -14.63
CA ASN A 147 22.49 -5.22 -13.79
C ASN A 147 22.01 -4.71 -12.42
N PRO A 148 22.83 -4.87 -11.37
CA PRO A 148 22.51 -4.33 -10.06
C PRO A 148 22.28 -2.81 -10.08
N THR A 149 21.30 -2.35 -9.31
CA THR A 149 21.00 -0.91 -9.14
C THR A 149 20.38 -0.63 -7.77
N GLY A 150 20.41 0.63 -7.35
CA GLY A 150 19.60 1.14 -6.24
C GLY A 150 18.38 1.91 -6.75
N TYR A 151 17.80 2.75 -5.89
CA TYR A 151 16.68 3.59 -6.29
C TYR A 151 17.05 4.64 -7.33
N GLN A 152 16.16 4.87 -8.29
CA GLN A 152 16.27 5.84 -9.36
C GLN A 152 15.05 6.77 -9.33
N SER A 153 15.29 8.08 -9.49
CA SER A 153 14.22 9.08 -9.60
C SER A 153 13.54 9.08 -10.97
N GLU A 154 14.27 8.65 -12.01
CA GLU A 154 13.82 8.61 -13.40
C GLU A 154 14.26 7.27 -14.02
N PRO A 155 13.61 6.15 -13.65
CA PRO A 155 13.93 4.86 -14.22
C PRO A 155 13.62 4.84 -15.73
N TRP A 156 14.44 4.11 -16.48
CA TRP A 156 14.29 3.96 -17.93
C TRP A 156 12.91 3.38 -18.30
N THR A 157 12.36 3.84 -19.42
CA THR A 157 11.16 3.26 -20.03
C THR A 157 11.39 2.98 -21.51
N ASP A 158 10.62 2.05 -22.09
CA ASP A 158 10.70 1.71 -23.51
C ASP A 158 10.11 2.80 -24.44
N GLY A 159 9.50 3.84 -23.88
CA GLY A 159 8.86 4.94 -24.61
C GLY A 159 7.61 4.55 -25.41
N LYS A 160 7.09 3.32 -25.26
CA LYS A 160 5.95 2.79 -26.04
C LYS A 160 4.60 2.96 -25.33
N GLY A 161 4.60 3.59 -24.16
CA GLY A 161 3.40 3.82 -23.34
C GLY A 161 2.85 2.54 -22.70
N TYR A 162 1.70 2.68 -22.03
CA TYR A 162 1.13 1.67 -21.13
C TYR A 162 -0.19 1.08 -21.66
N GLY A 163 -0.33 0.98 -22.98
CA GLY A 163 -1.57 0.49 -23.60
C GLY A 163 -2.75 1.40 -23.31
N ALA A 164 -3.77 0.88 -22.62
CA ALA A 164 -4.98 1.65 -22.31
C ALA A 164 -4.80 2.66 -21.16
N TRP A 165 -3.77 2.51 -20.32
CA TRP A 165 -3.50 3.45 -19.23
C TRP A 165 -2.77 4.69 -19.74
N SER A 166 -3.21 5.87 -19.29
CA SER A 166 -2.53 7.14 -19.57
C SER A 166 -1.23 7.28 -18.78
N SER A 167 -1.11 6.60 -17.64
CA SER A 167 0.07 6.58 -16.77
C SER A 167 0.08 5.33 -15.89
N ALA A 168 1.28 4.94 -15.42
CA ALA A 168 1.42 3.93 -14.39
C ALA A 168 1.32 4.58 -13.00
N ALA A 169 0.73 3.87 -12.02
CA ALA A 169 0.77 4.28 -10.62
C ALA A 169 2.09 3.86 -9.97
N ILE A 170 2.60 2.68 -10.34
CA ILE A 170 3.88 2.14 -9.88
C ILE A 170 4.65 1.57 -11.07
N HIS A 171 5.96 1.71 -11.06
CA HIS A 171 6.86 1.11 -12.03
C HIS A 171 7.92 0.28 -11.30
N GLN A 172 7.90 -1.04 -11.49
CA GLN A 172 8.99 -1.95 -11.11
C GLN A 172 10.05 -1.91 -12.20
N TYR A 173 11.24 -1.43 -11.88
CA TYR A 173 12.28 -1.16 -12.90
C TYR A 173 13.54 -1.99 -12.75
N SER A 174 13.63 -2.83 -11.73
CA SER A 174 14.69 -3.84 -11.64
C SER A 174 14.29 -4.95 -10.67
N SER A 175 14.71 -6.18 -10.99
CA SER A 175 14.73 -7.33 -10.09
C SER A 175 16.12 -7.63 -9.50
N ALA A 176 17.08 -6.74 -9.75
CA ALA A 176 18.45 -6.80 -9.25
C ALA A 176 18.74 -5.60 -8.32
N GLY A 177 17.74 -5.16 -7.57
CA GLY A 177 17.88 -4.08 -6.59
C GLY A 177 18.84 -4.46 -5.47
N SER A 178 19.79 -3.58 -5.15
CA SER A 178 20.68 -3.70 -4.00
C SER A 178 20.44 -2.53 -3.06
N LEU A 179 19.96 -2.83 -1.85
CA LEU A 179 19.63 -1.85 -0.83
C LEU A 179 20.34 -2.19 0.48
N ALA A 180 20.54 -1.18 1.33
CA ALA A 180 21.08 -1.40 2.66
C ALA A 180 20.19 -2.38 3.47
N ASN A 181 20.82 -3.12 4.39
CA ASN A 181 20.18 -4.10 5.29
C ASN A 181 19.65 -5.37 4.61
N TRP A 182 20.08 -5.66 3.38
CA TRP A 182 19.81 -6.93 2.70
C TRP A 182 20.98 -7.31 1.77
N ASN A 183 21.42 -8.56 1.82
CA ASN A 183 22.51 -9.08 0.99
C ASN A 183 21.99 -10.03 -0.09
N GLY A 184 20.98 -9.56 -0.83
CA GLY A 184 20.35 -10.26 -1.94
C GLY A 184 19.70 -9.28 -2.90
N ASN A 185 19.16 -9.80 -4.00
CA ASN A 185 18.42 -8.99 -4.95
C ASN A 185 17.02 -8.66 -4.42
N LEU A 186 16.53 -7.47 -4.77
CA LEU A 186 15.18 -7.01 -4.50
C LEU A 186 14.54 -6.47 -5.78
N ASP A 187 13.25 -6.69 -5.90
CA ASP A 187 12.44 -5.96 -6.85
C ASP A 187 12.25 -4.53 -6.35
N ILE A 188 12.65 -3.54 -7.16
CA ILE A 188 12.62 -2.12 -6.79
C ILE A 188 11.62 -1.34 -7.64
N ASN A 189 10.89 -0.48 -6.94
CA ASN A 189 9.71 0.18 -7.46
C ASN A 189 9.78 1.69 -7.24
N LEU A 190 9.28 2.44 -8.23
CA LEU A 190 8.95 3.85 -8.11
C LEU A 190 7.43 4.00 -8.22
N ALA A 191 6.79 4.45 -7.14
CA ALA A 191 5.41 4.89 -7.18
C ALA A 191 5.35 6.37 -7.58
N TYR A 192 4.60 6.65 -8.65
CA TYR A 192 4.26 8.00 -9.11
C TYR A 192 3.11 8.61 -8.31
N ILE A 193 2.35 7.77 -7.61
CA ILE A 193 1.37 8.19 -6.62
C ILE A 193 2.04 8.60 -5.30
N ASN A 194 1.38 9.47 -4.55
CA ASN A 194 1.77 9.84 -3.18
C ASN A 194 1.07 8.96 -2.12
N ALA A 195 1.41 9.18 -0.84
CA ALA A 195 0.88 8.38 0.26
C ALA A 195 -0.64 8.49 0.43
N ASN A 196 -1.24 9.65 0.16
CA ASN A 196 -2.69 9.84 0.27
C ASN A 196 -3.43 9.12 -0.86
N GLN A 197 -2.90 9.17 -2.07
CA GLN A 197 -3.39 8.36 -3.19
C GLN A 197 -3.27 6.85 -2.89
N TRP A 198 -2.16 6.40 -2.30
CA TRP A 198 -2.02 5.00 -1.87
C TRP A 198 -3.11 4.58 -0.87
N LYS A 199 -3.34 5.39 0.18
CA LYS A 199 -4.38 5.13 1.18
C LYS A 199 -5.79 5.12 0.57
N ALA A 200 -6.05 6.01 -0.39
CA ALA A 200 -7.31 6.02 -1.14
C ALA A 200 -7.49 4.72 -1.94
N LEU A 201 -6.43 4.22 -2.59
CA LEU A 201 -6.46 2.94 -3.31
C LEU A 201 -6.65 1.72 -2.40
N ALA A 202 -6.20 1.80 -1.14
CA ALA A 202 -6.45 0.75 -0.14
C ALA A 202 -7.90 0.74 0.38
N SER A 203 -8.64 1.84 0.18
CA SER A 203 -9.93 2.08 0.83
C SER A 203 -11.12 1.93 -0.13
N PRO A 204 -12.27 1.41 0.32
CA PRO A 204 -13.46 1.22 -0.52
C PRO A 204 -14.03 2.51 -1.16
N SER A 205 -13.71 3.67 -0.58
CA SER A 205 -14.23 4.99 -0.95
C SER A 205 -13.40 5.74 -2.00
N GLY A 206 -12.25 5.21 -2.45
CA GLY A 206 -11.24 5.95 -3.21
C GLY A 206 -11.49 6.21 -4.70
N ALA A 207 -12.71 6.03 -5.21
CA ALA A 207 -13.00 6.17 -6.65
C ALA A 207 -14.21 7.06 -7.01
N ASP A 208 -14.80 7.76 -6.03
CA ASP A 208 -15.77 8.82 -6.32
C ASP A 208 -15.10 10.19 -6.12
N ASN A 209 -14.38 10.63 -7.14
CA ASN A 209 -14.05 12.05 -7.29
C ASN A 209 -13.95 12.38 -8.79
N SER A 210 -15.06 12.16 -9.48
CA SER A 210 -15.37 12.98 -10.64
C SER A 210 -15.92 14.32 -10.14
N SER A 211 -15.37 15.42 -10.65
CA SER A 211 -15.74 16.82 -10.41
C SER A 211 -15.54 17.40 -9.00
N ILE A 212 -14.39 18.08 -8.79
CA ILE A 212 -14.33 19.18 -7.82
C ILE A 212 -14.42 20.49 -8.62
N THR A 213 -15.63 21.04 -8.69
CA THR A 213 -15.83 22.47 -8.95
C THR A 213 -15.68 23.24 -7.65
N ASN A 214 -14.95 24.34 -7.73
CA ASN A 214 -14.78 25.36 -6.69
C ASN A 214 -16.08 25.65 -5.92
N GLU A 215 -16.00 25.75 -4.59
CA GLU A 215 -16.58 26.86 -3.84
C GLU A 215 -15.97 26.96 -2.43
N THR A 216 -15.52 28.16 -2.10
CA THR A 216 -15.07 28.66 -0.78
C THR A 216 -16.25 29.02 0.12
N ASN A 217 -16.27 28.60 1.40
CA ASN A 217 -16.13 29.47 2.58
C ASN A 217 -16.55 28.84 3.93
N LEU A 218 -15.62 28.95 4.89
CA LEU A 218 -15.77 29.35 6.31
C LEU A 218 -16.89 28.76 7.18
N ASN A 219 -16.49 27.88 8.12
CA ASN A 219 -16.91 27.98 9.52
C ASN A 219 -15.86 27.36 10.46
N ASN A 220 -15.32 28.19 11.37
CA ASN A 220 -14.38 27.80 12.42
C ASN A 220 -15.00 26.79 13.39
N THR A 221 -14.68 25.52 13.19
CA THR A 221 -14.48 24.55 14.27
C THR A 221 -13.04 24.09 14.07
N ILE A 222 -12.20 24.12 15.10
CA ILE A 222 -10.83 23.57 14.98
C ILE A 222 -10.99 22.05 14.92
N GLU A 223 -11.34 21.55 13.74
CA GLU A 223 -11.04 20.20 13.29
C GLU A 223 -9.53 20.19 13.08
N TYR A 224 -8.80 19.69 14.08
CA TYR A 224 -7.47 19.19 13.80
C TYR A 224 -7.68 18.02 12.84
N GLU A 225 -7.35 18.25 11.57
CA GLU A 225 -7.44 17.25 10.50
C GLU A 225 -6.93 15.91 11.04
N GLU A 226 -7.72 14.84 10.89
CA GLU A 226 -7.46 13.50 11.41
C GLU A 226 -6.12 12.88 10.93
N GLU A 227 -5.33 13.61 10.15
CA GLU A 227 -4.13 13.18 9.45
C GLU A 227 -2.80 13.66 10.07
N GLU A 228 -2.79 14.62 11.00
CA GLU A 228 -1.54 15.07 11.66
C GLU A 228 -1.32 14.44 13.05
N MET A 229 -0.15 13.82 13.23
CA MET A 229 0.29 13.30 14.52
C MET A 229 0.40 14.45 15.53
N HIS A 230 -0.31 14.30 16.66
CA HIS A 230 -0.24 15.23 17.79
C HIS A 230 -0.26 14.47 19.10
N PHE A 231 0.00 15.18 20.20
CA PHE A 231 -0.04 14.60 21.53
C PHE A 231 -1.17 15.20 22.34
N ILE A 232 -1.77 14.39 23.20
CA ILE A 232 -2.69 14.86 24.23
C ILE A 232 -2.04 14.68 25.58
N GLN A 233 -1.92 15.77 26.34
CA GLN A 233 -1.61 15.68 27.77
C GLN A 233 -2.90 15.84 28.57
N THR A 234 -3.28 14.80 29.30
CA THR A 234 -4.52 14.86 30.06
C THR A 234 -4.42 15.82 31.23
N VAL A 235 -5.39 16.71 31.38
CA VAL A 235 -5.38 17.70 32.46
C VAL A 235 -5.58 17.06 33.84
N ASP A 236 -6.38 15.99 33.90
CA ASP A 236 -6.76 15.26 35.11
C ASP A 236 -5.74 14.20 35.51
N THR A 237 -5.29 13.34 34.60
CA THR A 237 -4.37 12.24 34.92
C THR A 237 -2.90 12.54 34.64
N LYS A 238 -2.59 13.68 34.00
CA LYS A 238 -1.24 14.09 33.56
C LYS A 238 -0.55 13.06 32.64
N ARG A 239 -1.32 12.15 32.04
CA ARG A 239 -0.83 11.15 31.09
C ARG A 239 -0.64 11.78 29.72
N ILE A 240 0.33 11.27 28.98
CA ILE A 240 0.59 11.70 27.61
C ILE A 240 0.16 10.59 26.67
N TYR A 241 -0.66 10.95 25.69
CA TYR A 241 -1.13 10.08 24.64
C TYR A 241 -0.59 10.58 23.31
N MET A 242 -0.09 9.68 22.49
CA MET A 242 0.12 9.96 21.07
C MET A 242 -1.20 9.75 20.34
N ILE A 243 -1.59 10.72 19.53
CA ILE A 243 -2.70 10.63 18.59
C ILE A 243 -2.14 10.50 17.18
N ASN A 244 -2.53 9.45 16.49
CA ASN A 244 -2.18 9.21 15.10
C ASN A 244 -3.37 8.58 14.37
N ALA A 245 -3.78 9.14 13.24
CA ALA A 245 -4.92 8.67 12.44
C ALA A 245 -6.20 8.44 13.27
N GLY A 246 -6.50 9.38 14.18
CA GLY A 246 -7.67 9.30 15.07
C GLY A 246 -7.58 8.25 16.18
N MET A 247 -6.42 7.62 16.38
CA MET A 247 -6.19 6.60 17.42
C MET A 247 -5.26 7.11 18.52
N TYR A 248 -5.56 6.78 19.78
CA TYR A 248 -4.72 7.13 20.93
C TYR A 248 -3.91 5.94 21.47
N SER A 249 -2.65 6.20 21.79
CA SER A 249 -1.75 5.26 22.50
C SER A 249 -1.15 5.93 23.73
N TRP A 250 -1.24 5.29 24.90
CA TRP A 250 -0.65 5.83 26.12
C TRP A 250 0.88 5.66 26.08
N ILE A 251 1.61 6.76 26.24
CA ILE A 251 3.06 6.75 26.39
C ILE A 251 3.39 6.49 27.87
N THR A 252 3.85 5.28 28.17
CA THR A 252 4.15 4.81 29.52
C THR A 252 5.58 5.09 29.96
N ASP A 253 6.50 5.23 29.00
CA ASP A 253 7.93 5.43 29.25
C ASP A 253 8.35 6.91 29.04
N PRO A 254 8.91 7.59 30.06
CA PRO A 254 9.47 8.94 29.91
C PRO A 254 10.59 9.04 28.85
N GLY A 255 11.35 7.97 28.62
CA GLY A 255 12.36 7.90 27.56
C GLY A 255 11.73 7.99 26.17
N MET A 256 10.65 7.23 25.96
CA MET A 256 9.85 7.27 24.74
C MET A 256 9.26 8.67 24.47
N TRP A 257 8.74 9.36 25.49
CA TRP A 257 8.27 10.74 25.34
C TRP A 257 9.36 11.70 24.85
N THR A 258 10.56 11.60 25.45
CA THR A 258 11.71 12.43 25.05
C THR A 258 12.11 12.18 23.59
N ASN A 259 12.03 10.92 23.14
CA ASN A 259 12.32 10.56 21.75
C ASN A 259 11.27 11.12 20.78
N TYR A 260 9.99 11.07 21.14
CA TYR A 260 8.92 11.65 20.33
C TYR A 260 9.05 13.17 20.19
N GLN A 261 9.39 13.89 21.26
CA GLN A 261 9.63 15.33 21.19
C GLN A 261 10.82 15.70 20.28
N LYS A 262 11.86 14.86 20.24
CA LYS A 262 13.01 15.05 19.33
C LYS A 262 12.67 14.74 17.88
N ALA A 263 11.93 13.66 17.64
CA ALA A 263 11.55 13.23 16.30
C ALA A 263 10.50 14.15 15.67
N PHE A 264 9.60 14.71 16.49
CA PHE A 264 8.48 15.54 16.05
C PHE A 264 8.42 16.87 16.82
N PRO A 265 9.42 17.76 16.69
CA PRO A 265 9.54 18.97 17.50
C PRO A 265 8.43 20.00 17.25
N LYS A 266 7.65 19.84 16.18
CA LYS A 266 6.51 20.70 15.82
C LYS A 266 5.15 20.08 16.14
N ALA A 267 5.09 18.83 16.58
CA ALA A 267 3.82 18.18 16.90
C ALA A 267 3.18 18.88 18.11
N PRO A 268 1.93 19.35 18.01
CA PRO A 268 1.29 20.07 19.09
C PRO A 268 0.99 19.14 20.26
N VAL A 269 1.05 19.68 21.48
CA VAL A 269 0.59 19.01 22.71
C VAL A 269 -0.68 19.70 23.17
N ILE A 270 -1.80 19.02 23.01
CA ILE A 270 -3.14 19.56 23.26
C ILE A 270 -3.61 19.14 24.67
N PRO A 271 -4.01 20.09 25.52
CA PRO A 271 -4.58 19.75 26.82
C PRO A 271 -6.06 19.33 26.68
N LEU A 272 -6.41 18.12 27.12
CA LEU A 272 -7.80 17.62 27.15
C LEU A 272 -8.07 16.79 28.41
N TYR A 273 -9.32 16.68 28.86
CA TYR A 273 -9.66 15.68 29.89
C TYR A 273 -9.63 14.28 29.29
N GLN A 274 -9.24 13.25 30.06
CA GLN A 274 -9.14 11.89 29.54
C GLN A 274 -10.46 11.41 28.91
N ALA A 275 -11.61 11.68 29.55
CA ALA A 275 -12.92 11.30 29.02
C ALA A 275 -13.32 12.04 27.72
N GLN A 276 -12.76 13.22 27.45
CA GLN A 276 -12.97 13.92 26.17
C GLN A 276 -12.11 13.31 25.08
N MET A 277 -10.84 13.01 25.39
CA MET A 277 -9.92 12.32 24.50
C MET A 277 -10.49 10.95 24.08
N GLU A 278 -10.99 10.15 25.01
CA GLU A 278 -11.56 8.82 24.73
C GLU A 278 -12.86 8.86 23.89
N LYS A 279 -13.56 10.00 23.87
CA LYS A 279 -14.72 10.22 22.99
C LYS A 279 -14.31 10.64 21.58
N LEU A 280 -13.23 11.42 21.48
CA LEU A 280 -12.74 11.96 20.21
C LEU A 280 -11.87 10.97 19.45
N TYR A 281 -11.16 10.08 20.16
CA TYR A 281 -10.15 9.21 19.58
C TYR A 281 -10.37 7.75 19.97
N ARG A 282 -10.04 6.83 19.06
CA ARG A 282 -10.18 5.39 19.27
C ARG A 282 -8.96 4.82 20.00
N LYS A 283 -9.15 3.91 20.96
CA LYS A 283 -8.02 3.25 21.62
C LYS A 283 -7.25 2.40 20.61
N ASN A 284 -5.93 2.55 20.55
CA ASN A 284 -5.07 1.60 19.86
C ASN A 284 -5.01 0.30 20.69
N VAL A 285 -5.50 -0.80 20.11
CA VAL A 285 -5.61 -2.12 20.77
C VAL A 285 -4.35 -2.92 20.49
#